data_AF-A0A537S235-F1
#
_entry.id   AF-A0A537S235-F1
#
_cell.length_a   1.000
_cell.length_b   1.000
_cell.length_c   1.000
_cell.angle_alpha   90.00
_cell.angle_beta   90.00
_cell.angle_gamma   90.00
#
_symmetry.space_group_name_H-M   'P 1'
#
loop_
_entity.id
_entity.type
_entity.pdbx_description
1 polymer ?
#
loop_
_entity_poly.entity_id
_entity_poly.type
_entity_poly.pdbx_seq_one_letter_code
_entity_poly.pdbx_strand_id
1 'polypeptide(L)'
;MKFALAGLGDVKIVEGNGVLTSSRQALSTLLAGVAVFTLFELAALLILLALLFSAIVQERYREVGLLRAMGAKPNQVMAIILAEAAVITGLGGLAGLGFGAAVLLTFARSLGFYFALLGVPFSWPPAAVLEAGAVLAIVFSVVLGLLGAFVPAWRVRRMAPYALIQAEAR
;
A
#
# COMPACT_ATOMS: atom_id res chain seq x y z
N MET A 1 11.68 6.48 -55.21
CA MET A 1 12.04 5.05 -55.01
C MET A 1 11.01 4.20 -54.26
N LYS A 2 9.99 4.76 -53.58
CA LYS A 2 8.92 3.96 -52.94
C LYS A 2 8.04 3.15 -53.92
N PHE A 3 7.94 3.59 -55.17
CA PHE A 3 7.12 2.92 -56.19
C PHE A 3 7.82 1.74 -56.89
N ALA A 4 9.15 1.63 -56.82
CA ALA A 4 9.90 0.58 -57.52
C ALA A 4 10.07 -0.71 -56.70
N LEU A 5 9.71 -0.70 -55.41
CA LEU A 5 9.85 -1.84 -54.50
C LEU A 5 8.50 -2.48 -54.12
N ALA A 6 7.38 -1.97 -54.64
CA ALA A 6 6.04 -2.51 -54.41
C ALA A 6 5.76 -3.84 -55.16
N GLY A 7 6.67 -4.28 -56.04
CA GLY A 7 6.54 -5.50 -56.84
C GLY A 7 7.15 -6.77 -56.23
N LEU A 8 7.80 -6.69 -55.06
CA LEU A 8 8.26 -7.87 -54.33
C LEU A 8 7.26 -8.16 -53.21
N GLY A 9 6.32 -9.07 -53.48
CA GLY A 9 5.22 -9.49 -52.59
C GLY A 9 5.64 -10.15 -51.27
N ASP A 10 6.90 -10.01 -50.87
CA ASP A 10 7.48 -10.65 -49.68
C ASP A 10 8.28 -9.67 -48.79
N VAL A 11 8.28 -8.37 -49.10
CA VAL A 11 8.87 -7.36 -48.21
C VAL A 11 7.76 -6.60 -47.50
N LYS A 12 7.34 -7.17 -46.36
CA LYS A 12 6.50 -6.47 -45.39
C LYS A 12 7.28 -5.25 -44.89
N ILE A 13 6.96 -4.07 -45.42
CA ILE A 13 7.47 -2.80 -44.90
C ILE A 13 6.84 -2.64 -43.51
N VAL A 14 7.49 -3.21 -42.50
CA VAL A 14 7.20 -2.96 -41.10
C VAL A 14 7.58 -1.51 -40.86
N GLU A 15 6.62 -0.60 -41.02
CA GLU A 15 6.77 0.76 -40.52
C GLU A 15 7.12 0.63 -39.03
N GLY A 16 8.26 1.17 -38.60
CA GLY A 16 8.71 1.12 -37.19
C GLY A 16 7.64 1.64 -36.22
N ASN A 17 6.70 2.44 -36.74
CA ASN A 17 5.53 2.98 -36.07
C ASN A 17 4.57 1.88 -35.57
N GLY A 18 4.38 0.79 -36.33
CA GLY A 18 3.49 -0.31 -35.95
C GLY A 18 4.02 -1.09 -34.75
N VAL A 19 5.32 -1.40 -34.75
CA VAL A 19 5.98 -2.11 -33.63
C VAL A 19 5.98 -1.26 -32.36
N LEU A 20 6.31 0.04 -32.47
CA LEU A 20 6.27 0.96 -31.33
C LEU A 20 4.85 1.15 -30.77
N THR A 21 3.83 1.13 -31.63
CA THR A 21 2.42 1.24 -31.20
C THR A 21 1.96 -0.03 -30.50
N SER A 22 2.28 -1.21 -31.01
CA SER A 22 1.98 -2.48 -30.35
C SER A 22 2.71 -2.64 -29.01
N SER A 23 3.98 -2.23 -28.92
CA SER A 23 4.72 -2.24 -27.65
C SER A 23 4.16 -1.26 -26.63
N ARG A 24 3.82 -0.03 -27.05
CA ARG A 24 3.18 0.96 -26.15
C ARG A 24 1.82 0.48 -25.67
N GLN A 25 1.03 -0.12 -26.55
CA GLN A 25 -0.28 -0.66 -26.19
C GLN A 25 -0.14 -1.80 -25.17
N ALA A 26 0.76 -2.75 -25.37
CA ALA A 26 1.03 -3.82 -24.41
C ALA A 26 1.51 -3.28 -23.06
N LEU A 27 2.42 -2.30 -23.03
CA LEU A 27 2.85 -1.66 -21.78
C LEU A 27 1.70 -0.92 -21.10
N SER A 28 0.85 -0.23 -21.86
CA SER A 28 -0.29 0.52 -21.31
C SER A 28 -1.34 -0.39 -20.67
N THR A 29 -1.62 -1.56 -21.25
CA THR A 29 -2.57 -2.51 -20.67
C THR A 29 -2.01 -3.19 -19.42
N LEU A 30 -0.71 -3.50 -19.39
CA LEU A 30 -0.04 -4.01 -18.19
C LEU A 30 -0.07 -2.98 -17.05
N LEU A 31 0.28 -1.72 -17.33
CA LEU A 31 0.25 -0.64 -16.33
C LEU A 31 -1.17 -0.40 -15.80
N ALA A 32 -2.18 -0.41 -16.68
CA ALA A 32 -3.58 -0.28 -16.29
C ALA A 32 -4.03 -1.46 -15.40
N GLY A 33 -3.63 -2.69 -15.74
CA GLY A 33 -3.91 -3.87 -14.93
C GLY A 33 -3.30 -3.78 -13.52
N VAL A 34 -2.04 -3.37 -13.43
CA VAL A 34 -1.36 -3.13 -12.14
C VAL A 34 -2.08 -2.04 -11.35
N ALA A 35 -2.46 -0.93 -11.98
CA ALA A 35 -3.17 0.16 -11.29
C ALA A 35 -4.50 -0.31 -10.67
N VAL A 36 -5.30 -1.08 -11.40
CA VAL A 36 -6.56 -1.63 -10.87
C VAL A 36 -6.31 -2.58 -9.71
N PHE A 37 -5.31 -3.46 -9.84
CA PHE A 37 -4.93 -4.39 -8.78
C PHE A 37 -4.49 -3.66 -7.51
N THR A 38 -3.63 -2.64 -7.63
CA THR A 38 -3.18 -1.84 -6.47
C THR A 38 -4.32 -1.11 -5.78
N LEU A 39 -5.30 -0.62 -6.53
CA LEU A 39 -6.47 0.05 -5.95
C LEU A 39 -7.34 -0.96 -5.17
N PHE A 40 -7.51 -2.17 -5.71
CA PHE A 40 -8.23 -3.24 -5.04
C PHE A 40 -7.54 -3.67 -3.73
N GLU A 41 -6.23 -3.89 -3.76
CA GLU A 41 -5.47 -4.23 -2.55
C GLU A 41 -5.55 -3.14 -1.49
N LEU A 42 -5.45 -1.86 -1.89
CA LEU A 42 -5.56 -0.73 -0.98
C LEU A 42 -6.93 -0.69 -0.29
N ALA A 43 -8.01 -0.93 -1.05
CA ALA A 43 -9.35 -1.01 -0.48
C ALA A 43 -9.50 -2.18 0.51
N ALA A 44 -8.99 -3.37 0.14
CA ALA A 44 -9.00 -4.55 1.01
C ALA A 44 -8.20 -4.32 2.30
N LEU A 45 -7.02 -3.70 2.21
CA LEU A 45 -6.18 -3.35 3.35
C LEU A 45 -6.87 -2.39 4.30
N LEU A 46 -7.54 -1.34 3.78
CA LEU A 46 -8.27 -0.39 4.62
C LEU A 46 -9.41 -1.06 5.41
N ILE A 47 -10.15 -1.98 4.76
CA ILE A 47 -11.21 -2.74 5.41
C ILE A 47 -10.61 -3.63 6.50
N LEU A 48 -9.53 -4.36 6.20
CA LEU A 48 -8.86 -5.23 7.16
C LEU A 48 -8.34 -4.45 8.37
N LEU A 49 -7.69 -3.30 8.16
CA LEU A 49 -7.21 -2.44 9.24
C LEU A 49 -8.36 -1.94 10.12
N ALA A 50 -9.48 -1.53 9.53
CA ALA A 50 -10.64 -1.09 10.29
C ALA A 50 -11.21 -2.22 11.18
N LEU A 51 -11.25 -3.45 10.67
CA LEU A 51 -11.69 -4.63 11.43
C LEU A 51 -10.71 -4.97 12.56
N LEU A 52 -9.41 -4.98 12.28
CA LEU A 52 -8.37 -5.27 13.28
C LEU A 52 -8.38 -4.26 14.41
N PHE A 53 -8.38 -2.95 14.09
CA PHE A 53 -8.45 -1.92 15.12
C PHE A 53 -9.78 -1.96 15.88
N SER A 54 -10.90 -2.29 15.22
CA SER A 54 -12.16 -2.48 15.93
C SER A 54 -12.07 -3.62 16.96
N ALA A 55 -11.44 -4.74 16.61
CA ALA A 55 -11.26 -5.87 17.52
C ALA A 55 -10.33 -5.50 18.69
N ILE A 56 -9.17 -4.88 18.41
CA ILE A 56 -8.21 -4.46 19.43
C ILE A 56 -8.86 -3.50 20.44
N VAL A 57 -9.66 -2.55 19.96
CA VAL A 57 -10.32 -1.58 20.84
C VAL A 57 -11.44 -2.26 21.64
N GLN A 58 -12.16 -3.23 21.06
CA GLN A 58 -13.19 -4.01 21.75
C GLN A 58 -12.65 -4.78 22.95
N GLU A 59 -11.48 -5.40 22.83
CA GLU A 59 -10.82 -6.11 23.93
C GLU A 59 -10.48 -5.19 25.13
N ARG A 60 -10.43 -3.88 24.90
CA ARG A 60 -10.03 -2.86 25.89
C ARG A 60 -11.19 -1.93 26.27
N TYR A 61 -12.43 -2.29 25.94
CA TYR A 61 -13.60 -1.45 26.20
C TYR A 61 -13.79 -1.11 27.67
N ARG A 62 -13.54 -2.05 28.60
CA ARG A 62 -13.64 -1.79 30.03
C ARG A 62 -12.60 -0.79 30.52
N GLU A 63 -11.36 -0.86 30.05
CA GLU A 63 -10.30 0.10 30.39
C GLU A 63 -10.69 1.52 29.94
N VAL A 64 -11.16 1.63 28.69
CA VAL A 64 -11.62 2.91 28.11
C VAL A 64 -12.86 3.44 28.83
N GLY A 65 -13.79 2.55 29.20
CA GLY A 65 -14.99 2.87 29.97
C GLY A 65 -14.66 3.43 31.36
N LEU A 66 -13.71 2.81 32.06
CA LEU A 66 -13.19 3.27 33.35
C LEU A 66 -12.49 4.62 33.22
N LEU A 67 -11.65 4.80 32.19
CA LEU A 67 -10.97 6.08 31.92
C LEU A 67 -11.98 7.23 31.75
N ARG A 68 -13.07 6.97 31.03
CA ARG A 68 -14.16 7.95 30.82
C ARG A 68 -15.01 8.17 32.07
N ALA A 69 -15.21 7.15 32.90
CA ALA A 69 -15.90 7.29 34.18
C ALA A 69 -15.10 8.16 35.17
N MET A 70 -13.78 8.15 35.08
CA MET A 70 -12.88 9.04 35.83
C MET A 70 -12.79 10.48 35.25
N GLY A 71 -13.57 10.79 34.21
CA GLY A 71 -13.66 12.14 33.65
C GLY A 71 -12.80 12.40 32.42
N ALA A 72 -12.19 11.39 31.80
CA ALA A 72 -11.45 11.58 30.55
C ALA A 72 -12.37 12.08 29.43
N LYS A 73 -11.91 13.11 28.70
CA LYS A 73 -12.67 13.69 27.59
C LYS A 73 -12.74 12.70 26.43
N PRO A 74 -13.87 12.62 25.68
CA PRO A 74 -14.00 11.73 24.52
C PRO A 74 -12.89 11.92 23.46
N ASN A 75 -12.39 13.15 23.32
CA ASN A 75 -11.30 13.46 22.39
C ASN A 75 -9.94 12.93 22.87
N GLN A 76 -9.72 12.82 24.18
CA GLN A 76 -8.49 12.24 24.74
C GLN A 76 -8.45 10.73 24.46
N VAL A 77 -9.57 10.04 24.65
CA VAL A 77 -9.69 8.61 24.31
C VAL A 77 -9.44 8.37 22.83
N MET A 78 -10.04 9.19 21.95
CA MET A 78 -9.82 9.08 20.51
C MET A 78 -8.35 9.31 20.14
N ALA A 79 -7.69 10.30 20.77
CA ALA A 79 -6.27 10.57 20.53
C ALA A 79 -5.37 9.42 20.99
N ILE A 80 -5.68 8.76 22.11
CA ILE A 80 -4.95 7.58 22.59
C ILE A 80 -5.04 6.45 21.57
N ILE A 81 -6.25 6.12 21.09
CA ILE A 81 -6.44 5.03 20.11
C ILE A 81 -5.70 5.34 18.80
N LEU A 82 -5.76 6.58 18.32
CA LEU A 82 -5.03 6.99 17.11
C LEU A 82 -3.51 6.96 17.31
N ALA A 83 -3.02 7.30 18.50
CA ALA A 83 -1.59 7.21 18.83
C ALA A 83 -1.12 5.74 18.88
N GLU A 84 -1.89 4.84 19.46
CA GLU A 84 -1.60 3.40 19.43
C GLU A 84 -1.54 2.88 17.99
N ALA A 85 -2.51 3.26 17.16
CA ALA A 85 -2.53 2.92 15.75
C ALA A 85 -1.29 3.43 15.01
N ALA A 86 -0.88 4.68 15.25
CA ALA A 86 0.31 5.27 14.63
C ALA A 86 1.60 4.55 15.05
N VAL A 87 1.72 4.15 16.31
CA VAL A 87 2.90 3.40 16.80
C VAL A 87 2.94 2.01 16.18
N ILE A 88 1.83 1.27 16.20
CA ILE A 88 1.76 -0.09 15.65
C ILE A 88 2.06 -0.08 14.14
N THR A 89 1.41 0.82 13.40
CA THR A 89 1.63 0.92 11.96
C THR A 89 2.99 1.49 11.59
N GLY A 90 3.53 2.44 12.36
CA GLY A 90 4.90 2.93 12.18
C GLY A 90 5.94 1.83 12.35
N LEU A 91 5.83 1.02 13.40
CA LEU A 91 6.71 -0.13 13.62
C LEU A 91 6.53 -1.20 12.54
N GLY A 92 5.29 -1.49 12.16
CA GLY A 92 4.98 -2.40 11.06
C GLY A 92 5.55 -1.92 9.72
N GLY A 93 5.48 -0.61 9.45
CA GLY A 93 6.05 0.02 8.27
C GLY A 93 7.57 -0.09 8.22
N LEU A 94 8.25 0.12 9.36
CA LEU A 94 9.70 -0.08 9.47
C LEU A 94 10.10 -1.55 9.25
N ALA A 95 9.37 -2.48 9.85
CA ALA A 95 9.61 -3.91 9.66
C ALA A 95 9.37 -4.33 8.20
N GLY A 96 8.27 -3.85 7.59
CA GLY A 96 7.93 -4.09 6.20
C GLY A 96 8.95 -3.51 5.23
N LEU A 97 9.50 -2.33 5.53
CA LEU A 97 10.57 -1.72 4.76
C LEU A 97 11.86 -2.55 4.80
N GLY A 98 12.24 -3.03 5.98
CA GLY A 98 13.38 -3.94 6.14
C GLY A 98 13.19 -5.25 5.37
N PHE A 99 11.99 -5.83 5.46
CA PHE A 99 11.66 -7.04 4.71
C PHE A 99 11.67 -6.81 3.19
N GLY A 100 11.07 -5.72 2.73
CA GLY A 100 11.07 -5.33 1.31
C GLY A 100 12.48 -5.10 0.77
N ALA A 101 13.36 -4.45 1.54
CA ALA A 101 14.76 -4.28 1.18
C ALA A 101 15.51 -5.63 1.09
N ALA A 102 15.27 -6.55 2.02
CA ALA A 102 15.87 -7.89 1.98
C ALA A 102 15.43 -8.69 0.75
N VAL A 103 14.13 -8.64 0.41
CA VAL A 103 13.60 -9.27 -0.80
C VAL A 103 14.19 -8.63 -2.06
N LEU A 104 14.29 -7.29 -2.10
CA LEU A 104 14.88 -6.58 -3.22
C LEU A 104 16.33 -7.01 -3.47
N LEU A 105 17.13 -7.15 -2.41
CA LEU A 105 18.54 -7.56 -2.50
C LEU A 105 18.72 -9.02 -2.94
N THR A 106 17.79 -9.91 -2.60
CA THR A 106 17.86 -11.31 -3.06
C THR A 106 17.45 -11.43 -4.52
N PHE A 107 16.40 -10.70 -4.93
CA PHE A 107 15.93 -10.69 -6.32
C PHE A 107 16.85 -9.92 -7.27
N ALA A 108 17.58 -8.93 -6.77
CA ALA A 108 18.59 -8.16 -7.50
C ALA A 108 19.50 -9.01 -8.40
N ARG A 109 20.07 -10.06 -7.81
CA ARG A 109 21.02 -10.95 -8.49
C ARG A 109 20.35 -11.80 -9.55
N SER A 110 19.17 -12.32 -9.23
CA SER A 110 18.38 -13.15 -10.15
C SER A 110 17.88 -12.34 -11.35
N LEU A 111 17.31 -11.15 -11.10
CA LEU A 111 16.83 -10.26 -12.17
C LEU A 111 17.96 -9.86 -13.12
N GLY A 112 19.12 -9.47 -12.59
CA GLY A 112 20.26 -9.08 -13.42
C GLY A 112 20.68 -10.18 -14.40
N PHE A 113 20.64 -11.45 -13.98
CA PHE A 113 20.94 -12.59 -14.82
C PHE A 113 19.90 -12.79 -15.94
N TYR A 114 18.60 -12.76 -15.62
CA TYR A 114 17.53 -12.93 -16.62
C TYR A 114 17.42 -11.75 -17.58
N PHE A 115 17.61 -10.51 -17.12
CA PHE A 115 17.58 -9.34 -17.99
C PHE A 115 18.78 -9.28 -18.95
N ALA A 116 19.96 -9.73 -18.50
CA ALA A 116 21.12 -9.89 -19.37
C ALA A 116 20.86 -10.91 -20.50
N LEU A 117 20.18 -12.02 -20.21
CA LEU A 117 19.76 -13.01 -21.21
C LEU A 117 18.77 -12.44 -22.24
N LEU A 118 17.91 -11.50 -21.81
CA LEU A 118 16.94 -10.82 -22.67
C LEU A 118 17.54 -9.62 -23.42
N GLY A 119 18.82 -9.29 -23.20
CA GLY A 119 19.49 -8.13 -23.81
C GLY A 119 18.95 -6.77 -23.35
N VAL A 120 18.21 -6.74 -22.23
CA VAL A 120 17.62 -5.51 -21.70
C VAL A 120 18.54 -4.96 -20.60
N PRO A 121 19.06 -3.73 -20.73
CA PRO A 121 19.91 -3.15 -19.70
C PRO A 121 19.10 -2.87 -18.43
N PHE A 122 19.36 -3.64 -17.37
CA PHE A 122 18.80 -3.39 -16.05
C PHE A 122 19.63 -2.31 -15.35
N SER A 123 19.06 -1.10 -15.20
CA SER A 123 19.66 -0.02 -14.42
C SER A 123 19.00 0.06 -13.06
N TRP A 124 19.81 0.13 -12.01
CA TRP A 124 19.31 0.35 -10.66
C TRP A 124 18.74 1.76 -10.53
N PRO A 125 17.59 1.93 -9.84
CA PRO A 125 17.08 3.25 -9.52
C PRO A 125 18.15 4.05 -8.75
N PRO A 126 18.27 5.36 -8.98
CA PRO A 126 19.17 6.22 -8.21
C PRO A 126 18.87 6.10 -6.70
N ALA A 127 19.91 6.17 -5.86
CA ALA A 127 19.78 6.07 -4.41
C ALA A 127 18.74 7.07 -3.84
N ALA A 128 18.70 8.29 -4.38
CA ALA A 128 17.72 9.31 -4.00
C ALA A 128 16.26 8.86 -4.20
N VAL A 129 15.98 8.06 -5.23
CA VAL A 129 14.62 7.54 -5.49
C VAL A 129 14.27 6.45 -4.48
N LEU A 130 15.24 5.61 -4.11
CA LEU A 130 15.05 4.56 -3.11
C LEU A 130 14.82 5.16 -1.71
N GLU A 131 15.61 6.17 -1.34
CA GLU A 131 15.44 6.89 -0.06
C GLU A 131 14.10 7.62 0.01
N ALA A 132 13.72 8.32 -1.07
CA ALA A 132 12.42 8.97 -1.15
C ALA A 132 11.27 7.95 -1.07
N GLY A 133 11.39 6.82 -1.76
CA GLY A 133 10.42 5.72 -1.70
C GLY A 133 10.31 5.10 -0.30
N ALA A 134 11.43 4.98 0.42
CA ALA A 134 11.46 4.49 1.79
C ALA A 134 10.69 5.41 2.76
N VAL A 135 10.93 6.72 2.67
CA VAL A 135 10.21 7.71 3.48
C VAL A 135 8.72 7.70 3.15
N LEU A 136 8.38 7.69 1.86
CA LEU A 136 6.98 7.63 1.41
C LEU A 136 6.28 6.37 1.91
N ALA A 137 6.93 5.20 1.88
CA ALA A 137 6.36 3.96 2.37
C ALA A 137 6.03 4.02 3.87
N ILE A 138 6.92 4.58 4.70
CA ILE A 138 6.68 4.74 6.14
C ILE A 138 5.52 5.72 6.39
N VAL A 139 5.54 6.88 5.73
CA VAL A 139 4.47 7.87 5.87
C VAL A 139 3.13 7.27 5.44
N PHE A 140 3.12 6.55 4.32
CA PHE A 140 1.93 5.92 3.79
C PHE A 140 1.38 4.83 4.73
N SER A 141 2.26 4.04 5.33
CA SER A 141 1.89 3.02 6.33
C SER A 141 1.17 3.65 7.54
N VAL A 142 1.73 4.72 8.10
CA VAL A 142 1.13 5.44 9.23
C VAL A 142 -0.21 6.06 8.84
N VAL A 143 -0.29 6.68 7.66
CA VAL A 143 -1.54 7.29 7.16
C VAL A 143 -2.64 6.23 6.99
N LEU A 144 -2.34 5.08 6.38
CA LEU A 144 -3.29 3.98 6.24
C LEU A 144 -3.74 3.44 7.60
N GLY A 145 -2.81 3.29 8.53
CA GLY A 145 -3.09 2.90 9.92
C GLY A 145 -4.09 3.84 10.60
N LEU A 146 -3.83 5.14 10.51
CA LEU A 146 -4.71 6.18 11.05
C LEU A 146 -6.09 6.15 10.39
N LEU A 147 -6.16 5.99 9.07
CA LEU A 147 -7.43 5.89 8.34
C LEU A 147 -8.24 4.66 8.78
N GLY A 148 -7.59 3.51 8.94
CA GLY A 148 -8.21 2.28 9.44
C GLY A 148 -8.73 2.43 10.88
N ALA A 149 -7.92 3.03 11.77
CA ALA A 149 -8.29 3.23 13.18
C ALA A 149 -9.31 4.36 13.40
N PHE A 150 -9.49 5.26 12.44
CA PHE A 150 -10.36 6.42 12.58
C PHE A 150 -11.82 6.04 12.84
N VAL A 151 -12.34 5.06 12.08
CA VAL A 151 -13.73 4.59 12.22
C VAL A 151 -14.02 4.01 13.61
N PRO A 152 -13.25 3.03 14.14
CA PRO A 152 -13.49 2.50 15.48
C PRO A 152 -13.24 3.56 16.57
N ALA A 153 -12.21 4.39 16.45
CA ALA A 153 -11.92 5.46 17.41
C ALA A 153 -13.08 6.47 17.51
N TRP A 154 -13.68 6.84 16.37
CA TRP A 154 -14.83 7.72 16.33
C TRP A 154 -16.09 7.07 16.92
N ARG A 155 -16.26 5.76 16.72
CA ARG A 155 -17.37 5.00 17.30
C ARG A 155 -17.30 5.02 18.83
N VAL A 156 -16.14 4.71 19.41
CA VAL A 156 -15.92 4.71 20.87
C VAL A 156 -16.09 6.10 21.48
N ARG A 157 -15.62 7.14 20.79
CA ARG A 157 -15.83 8.54 21.21
C ARG A 157 -17.31 8.86 21.47
N ARG A 158 -18.23 8.27 20.70
CA ARG A 158 -19.69 8.53 20.80
C ARG A 158 -20.43 7.63 21.78
N MET A 159 -19.82 6.54 22.25
CA MET A 159 -20.47 5.63 23.21
C MET A 159 -20.57 6.26 24.59
N ALA A 160 -21.57 5.88 25.39
CA ALA A 160 -21.65 6.27 26.80
C ALA A 160 -20.74 5.37 27.67
N PRO A 161 -20.19 5.86 28.80
CA PRO A 161 -19.28 5.09 29.64
C PRO A 161 -19.87 3.76 30.14
N TYR A 162 -21.15 3.76 30.55
CA TYR A 162 -21.82 2.55 31.01
C TYR A 162 -22.00 1.52 29.87
N ALA A 163 -22.20 1.98 28.64
CA ALA A 163 -22.39 1.12 27.48
C ALA A 163 -21.08 0.40 27.10
N LEU A 164 -19.93 1.04 27.29
CA LEU A 164 -18.62 0.41 27.07
C LEU A 164 -18.37 -0.74 28.07
N ILE A 165 -18.75 -0.55 29.33
CA ILE A 165 -18.59 -1.57 30.38
C ILE A 165 -19.54 -2.76 30.15
N GLN A 166 -20.79 -2.50 29.73
CA GLN A 166 -21.73 -3.58 29.40
C GLN A 166 -21.42 -4.30 28.08
N ALA A 167 -20.79 -3.63 27.12
CA ALA A 167 -20.45 -4.21 25.83
C ALA A 167 -19.42 -5.36 25.93
N GLU A 168 -18.61 -5.39 26.99
CA GLU A 168 -17.64 -6.47 27.26
C GLU A 168 -18.28 -7.67 27.98
N ALA A 169 -19.42 -7.48 28.64
CA ALA A 169 -20.13 -8.55 29.33
C ALA A 169 -20.99 -9.42 28.41
N ARG A 170 -20.95 -9.18 27.09
CA ARG A 170 -21.67 -9.92 26.04
C ARG A 170 -20.68 -10.57 25.10
#